data_AF-A0A9P6K9V4-F1
#
_entry.id   AF-A0A9P6K9V4-F1
#
_cell.length_a   1.000
_cell.length_b   1.000
_cell.length_c   1.000
_cell.angle_alpha   90.00
_cell.angle_beta   90.00
_cell.angle_gamma   90.00
#
_symmetry.space_group_name_H-M   'P 1'
#
loop_
_entity.id
_entity.type
_entity.pdbx_description
1 polymer ?
#
loop_
_entity_poly.entity_id
_entity_poly.type
_entity_poly.pdbx_seq_one_letter_code
_entity_poly.pdbx_strand_id
1 'polypeptide(L)'
;TPSPSNPKQEQQQRGAGETKIEAIQHPDSLDEFFTQPWVETGTPEILFIERATRKTDRWSGHVALPGGKQEMHEDDQETAARETLEEIGLDLSDPSLFRCVGQLDDRELWTSFGRVFLMVLSPFVYIQMSPVTPPLRPQPDEVASVHWQPLSLFLDRLEKPQWTPMVINLSSKLTPRLARTFLRSLFGTMSLHSIEMPYRPEFILRLQNQQTSLTTGAVATVTKTAVLIDHEPEWDPEHRPLKLWGLTLQMMADLLELKDGPIQLDIRPKVWDSKRMRRRLDAGYLPRFSQLDMHFWVRALLKFHSWQGTEKKSMNSNRVGSWENYYRLVKQAFVFVILGRAAALVLLVKLLKAPLLGLLENLAVAAANGSTRPPRVA
;
A
#
# COMPACT_ATOMS: atom_id res chain seq x y z
N THR A 1 24.28 74.44 -43.08
CA THR A 1 24.27 74.05 -41.65
C THR A 1 22.83 73.81 -41.27
N PRO A 2 22.45 72.56 -40.97
CA PRO A 2 22.76 71.96 -39.66
C PRO A 2 23.40 70.56 -39.73
N SER A 3 23.93 70.17 -38.57
CA SER A 3 24.73 68.97 -38.25
C SER A 3 24.01 67.63 -38.40
N PRO A 4 24.76 66.51 -38.51
CA PRO A 4 24.18 65.16 -38.45
C PRO A 4 23.82 64.81 -37.00
N SER A 5 22.57 64.43 -36.76
CA SER A 5 22.11 63.87 -35.48
C SER A 5 22.61 62.43 -35.32
N ASN A 6 23.08 62.16 -34.12
CA ASN A 6 23.85 61.01 -33.68
C ASN A 6 22.93 59.79 -33.46
N PRO A 7 23.23 58.58 -33.99
CA PRO A 7 22.35 57.39 -33.86
C PRO A 7 22.40 56.71 -32.48
N LYS A 8 22.61 57.48 -31.41
CA LYS A 8 22.73 56.98 -30.02
C LYS A 8 21.50 57.27 -29.13
N GLN A 9 20.39 57.74 -29.69
CA GLN A 9 19.17 58.06 -28.91
C GLN A 9 18.01 57.05 -29.08
N GLU A 10 18.13 56.02 -29.92
CA GLU A 10 17.09 54.98 -30.08
C GLU A 10 17.30 53.72 -29.23
N GLN A 11 18.34 53.68 -28.37
CA GLN A 11 18.62 52.52 -27.50
C GLN A 11 18.25 52.76 -26.03
N GLN A 12 17.31 53.66 -25.75
CA GLN A 12 16.81 53.91 -24.39
C GLN A 12 15.30 53.73 -24.27
N GLN A 13 14.74 52.72 -24.94
CA GLN A 13 13.36 52.23 -24.73
C GLN A 13 13.30 50.70 -24.87
N ARG A 14 14.09 49.98 -24.08
CA ARG A 14 13.78 48.60 -23.68
C ARG A 14 14.19 48.43 -22.23
N GLY A 15 13.55 49.21 -21.35
CA GLY A 15 13.42 48.79 -19.97
C GLY A 15 12.62 47.49 -20.00
N ALA A 16 13.27 46.37 -19.71
CA ALA A 16 12.59 45.17 -19.29
C ALA A 16 11.79 45.57 -18.05
N GLY A 17 10.50 45.87 -18.25
CA GLY A 17 9.56 45.81 -17.16
C GLY A 17 9.58 44.35 -16.72
N GLU A 18 10.30 44.06 -15.64
CA GLU A 18 9.94 42.93 -14.79
C GLU A 18 8.51 43.23 -14.35
N THR A 19 7.54 42.72 -15.11
CA THR A 19 6.17 42.62 -14.64
C THR A 19 6.30 41.75 -13.40
N LYS A 20 6.27 42.40 -12.23
CA LYS A 20 6.23 41.71 -10.96
C LYS A 20 4.90 40.97 -10.96
N ILE A 21 4.90 39.72 -11.40
CA ILE A 21 3.71 38.87 -11.42
C ILE A 21 3.36 38.68 -9.95
N GLU A 22 2.36 39.41 -9.48
CA GLU A 22 1.84 39.21 -8.13
C GLU A 22 1.23 37.82 -8.06
N ALA A 23 1.62 37.04 -7.05
CA ALA A 23 1.12 35.69 -6.88
C ALA A 23 -0.39 35.72 -6.60
N ILE A 24 -1.15 35.05 -7.45
CA ILE A 24 -2.58 34.86 -7.29
C ILE A 24 -2.79 33.69 -6.34
N GLN A 25 -3.62 33.89 -5.33
CA GLN A 25 -3.89 32.87 -4.31
C GLN A 25 -4.90 31.81 -4.77
N HIS A 26 -5.78 32.17 -5.72
CA HIS A 26 -6.85 31.33 -6.24
C HIS A 26 -6.95 31.50 -7.78
N PRO A 27 -6.12 30.79 -8.56
CA PRO A 27 -6.12 30.86 -10.02
C PRO A 27 -7.39 30.23 -10.62
N ASP A 28 -7.92 30.84 -11.67
CA ASP A 28 -9.20 30.45 -12.31
C ASP A 28 -9.03 29.31 -13.33
N SER A 29 -7.79 29.01 -13.74
CA SER A 29 -7.46 27.95 -14.68
C SER A 29 -6.22 27.14 -14.26
N LEU A 30 -6.06 25.94 -14.81
CA LEU A 30 -4.84 25.14 -14.60
C LEU A 30 -3.61 25.81 -15.21
N ASP A 31 -3.77 26.46 -16.38
CA ASP A 31 -2.67 27.17 -17.02
C ASP A 31 -2.17 28.33 -16.15
N GLU A 32 -3.09 29.10 -15.57
CA GLU A 32 -2.76 30.16 -14.62
C GLU A 32 -2.19 29.62 -13.30
N PHE A 33 -2.69 28.48 -12.82
CA PHE A 33 -2.12 27.81 -11.65
C PHE A 33 -0.65 27.46 -11.86
N PHE A 34 -0.32 26.83 -12.99
CA PHE A 34 1.07 26.41 -13.26
C PHE A 34 2.04 27.56 -13.52
N THR A 35 1.57 28.78 -13.79
CA THR A 35 2.42 29.98 -13.90
C THR A 35 2.65 30.70 -12.57
N GLN A 36 2.02 30.25 -11.48
CA GLN A 36 2.18 30.90 -10.18
C GLN A 36 3.59 30.64 -9.61
N PRO A 37 4.29 31.66 -9.06
CA PRO A 37 5.65 31.48 -8.54
C PRO A 37 5.79 30.41 -7.45
N TRP A 38 4.75 30.25 -6.62
CA TRP A 38 4.71 29.24 -5.55
C TRP A 38 4.43 27.83 -6.07
N VAL A 39 3.85 27.69 -7.27
CA VAL A 39 3.68 26.41 -7.96
C VAL A 39 4.97 26.03 -8.70
N GLU A 40 5.59 26.98 -9.41
CA GLU A 40 6.84 26.76 -10.15
C GLU A 40 8.01 26.30 -9.26
N THR A 41 8.05 26.81 -8.02
CA THR A 41 9.08 26.47 -7.02
C THR A 41 8.61 25.41 -6.01
N GLY A 42 7.32 25.06 -6.06
CA GLY A 42 6.70 24.12 -5.12
C GLY A 42 7.13 22.68 -5.35
N THR A 43 7.00 21.85 -4.31
CA THR A 43 7.15 20.40 -4.42
C THR A 43 5.76 19.77 -4.51
N PRO A 44 5.44 18.97 -5.54
CA PRO A 44 4.15 18.31 -5.63
C PRO A 44 4.03 17.21 -4.58
N GLU A 45 2.93 17.20 -3.84
CA GLU A 45 2.64 16.23 -2.79
C GLU A 45 1.27 15.57 -3.01
N ILE A 46 1.06 14.42 -2.37
CA ILE A 46 -0.22 13.70 -2.37
C ILE A 46 -0.64 13.45 -0.92
N LEU A 47 -1.92 13.71 -0.66
CA LEU A 47 -2.52 13.50 0.65
C LEU A 47 -2.94 12.04 0.82
N PHE A 48 -2.50 11.44 1.92
CA PHE A 48 -2.89 10.11 2.36
C PHE A 48 -3.49 10.16 3.76
N ILE A 49 -4.33 9.18 4.05
CA ILE A 49 -4.82 8.91 5.41
C ILE A 49 -4.27 7.57 5.91
N GLU A 50 -3.98 7.50 7.20
CA GLU A 50 -3.89 6.22 7.91
C GLU A 50 -5.26 5.92 8.51
N ARG A 51 -5.84 4.78 8.14
CA ARG A 51 -7.17 4.38 8.65
C ARG A 51 -7.12 4.10 10.15
N ALA A 52 -8.15 4.53 10.88
CA ALA A 52 -8.33 4.22 12.29
C ALA A 52 -8.31 2.70 12.57
N THR A 53 -7.82 2.31 13.74
CA THR A 53 -7.73 0.88 14.10
C THR A 53 -9.03 0.41 14.74
N ARG A 54 -9.79 -0.43 14.02
CA ARG A 54 -11.02 -1.07 14.53
C ARG A 54 -10.85 -2.59 14.56
N LYS A 55 -11.19 -3.25 15.69
CA LYS A 55 -11.04 -4.72 15.84
C LYS A 55 -11.76 -5.53 14.76
N THR A 56 -12.82 -4.98 14.17
CA THR A 56 -13.64 -5.60 13.13
C THR A 56 -13.21 -5.22 11.72
N ASP A 57 -12.39 -4.17 11.56
CA ASP A 57 -11.92 -3.70 10.26
C ASP A 57 -10.63 -4.44 9.85
N ARG A 58 -10.71 -5.13 8.71
CA ARG A 58 -9.61 -5.89 8.09
C ARG A 58 -8.53 -5.00 7.48
N TRP A 59 -8.78 -3.70 7.38
CA TRP A 59 -7.91 -2.69 6.79
C TRP A 59 -7.43 -1.63 7.80
N SER A 60 -7.59 -1.92 9.10
CA SER A 60 -7.12 -1.08 10.20
C SER A 60 -5.64 -0.69 10.05
N GLY A 61 -5.34 0.61 10.15
CA GLY A 61 -3.98 1.15 10.08
C GLY A 61 -3.33 1.04 8.71
N HIS A 62 -4.10 0.82 7.65
CA HIS A 62 -3.58 0.88 6.28
C HIS A 62 -3.57 2.32 5.78
N VAL A 63 -2.58 2.63 4.94
CA VAL A 63 -2.56 3.87 4.16
C VAL A 63 -3.60 3.76 3.04
N ALA A 64 -4.47 4.76 2.96
CA ALA A 64 -5.49 4.91 1.94
C ALA A 64 -5.51 6.35 1.40
N LEU A 65 -6.23 6.54 0.29
CA LEU A 65 -6.71 7.84 -0.11
C LEU A 65 -8.06 8.08 0.60
N PRO A 66 -8.45 9.34 0.89
CA PRO A 66 -9.78 9.65 1.39
C PRO A 66 -10.86 9.14 0.44
N GLY A 67 -11.99 8.70 1.00
CA GLY A 67 -13.13 8.24 0.22
C GLY A 67 -13.87 7.08 0.85
N GLY A 68 -15.07 6.82 0.35
CA GLY A 68 -15.94 5.79 0.92
C GLY A 68 -16.98 5.28 -0.07
N LYS A 69 -18.20 5.06 0.41
CA LYS A 69 -19.22 4.32 -0.33
C LYS A 69 -20.28 5.30 -0.83
N GLN A 70 -20.59 5.18 -2.12
CA GLN A 70 -21.69 5.90 -2.75
C GLN A 70 -23.03 5.70 -2.02
N GLU A 71 -23.70 6.81 -1.75
CA GLU A 71 -25.07 6.90 -1.25
C GLU A 71 -26.09 7.01 -2.38
N MET A 72 -27.38 7.01 -2.03
CA MET A 72 -28.43 7.19 -3.04
C MET A 72 -28.44 8.64 -3.54
N HIS A 73 -28.53 8.81 -4.87
CA HIS A 73 -28.67 10.09 -5.56
C HIS A 73 -27.42 10.98 -5.65
N GLU A 74 -26.23 10.41 -5.52
CA GLU A 74 -24.96 11.08 -5.85
C GLU A 74 -24.22 10.32 -6.96
N ASP A 75 -23.40 11.00 -7.74
CA ASP A 75 -22.45 10.37 -8.65
C ASP A 75 -21.13 9.97 -7.95
N ASP A 76 -20.24 9.28 -8.67
CA ASP A 76 -18.99 8.76 -8.10
C ASP A 76 -18.02 9.89 -7.67
N GLN A 77 -18.07 11.05 -8.35
CA GLN A 77 -17.23 12.20 -8.02
C GLN A 77 -17.79 12.95 -6.79
N GLU A 78 -19.11 13.13 -6.74
CA GLU A 78 -19.83 13.69 -5.58
C GLU A 78 -19.59 12.84 -4.34
N THR A 79 -19.60 11.50 -4.49
CA THR A 79 -19.23 10.55 -3.43
C THR A 79 -17.82 10.83 -2.90
N ALA A 80 -16.83 10.97 -3.79
CA ALA A 80 -15.45 11.22 -3.39
C ALA A 80 -15.30 12.57 -2.66
N ALA A 81 -16.01 13.60 -3.11
CA ALA A 81 -16.01 14.91 -2.46
C ALA A 81 -16.67 14.88 -1.08
N ARG A 82 -17.85 14.28 -0.96
CA ARG A 82 -18.58 14.13 0.31
C ARG A 82 -17.76 13.34 1.32
N GLU A 83 -17.24 12.18 0.95
CA GLU A 83 -16.44 11.32 1.83
C GLU A 83 -15.14 12.00 2.26
N THR A 84 -14.49 12.75 1.37
CA THR A 84 -13.29 13.54 1.74
C THR A 84 -13.63 14.63 2.76
N LEU A 85 -14.76 15.32 2.58
CA LEU A 85 -15.24 16.32 3.53
C LEU A 85 -15.60 15.67 4.87
N GLU A 86 -16.28 14.53 4.86
CA GLU A 86 -16.64 13.78 6.05
C GLU A 86 -15.40 13.29 6.79
N GLU A 87 -14.49 12.58 6.12
CA GLU A 87 -13.33 11.91 6.73
C GLU A 87 -12.27 12.88 7.24
N ILE A 88 -11.98 13.97 6.49
CA ILE A 88 -10.84 14.87 6.76
C ILE A 88 -11.17 16.36 6.72
N GLY A 89 -12.41 16.75 6.44
CA GLY A 89 -12.84 18.15 6.48
C GLY A 89 -12.41 19.00 5.28
N LEU A 90 -11.86 18.39 4.22
CA LEU A 90 -11.52 19.11 2.99
C LEU A 90 -12.73 19.16 2.05
N ASP A 91 -13.19 20.37 1.75
CA ASP A 91 -14.28 20.59 0.81
C ASP A 91 -13.75 20.63 -0.63
N LEU A 92 -13.81 19.48 -1.31
CA LEU A 92 -13.42 19.37 -2.71
C LEU A 92 -14.41 20.03 -3.68
N SER A 93 -15.57 20.49 -3.19
CA SER A 93 -16.59 21.17 -4.02
C SER A 93 -16.33 22.66 -4.19
N ASP A 94 -15.43 23.25 -3.39
CA ASP A 94 -15.02 24.66 -3.53
C ASP A 94 -14.05 24.83 -4.72
N PRO A 95 -14.48 25.41 -5.85
CA PRO A 95 -13.65 25.54 -7.05
C PRO A 95 -12.51 26.56 -6.89
N SER A 96 -12.54 27.40 -5.85
CA SER A 96 -11.46 28.35 -5.54
C SER A 96 -10.29 27.66 -4.80
N LEU A 97 -10.55 26.51 -4.18
CA LEU A 97 -9.57 25.76 -3.40
C LEU A 97 -9.14 24.48 -4.10
N PHE A 98 -10.05 23.78 -4.78
CA PHE A 98 -9.76 22.50 -5.41
C PHE A 98 -10.34 22.40 -6.81
N ARG A 99 -9.63 21.68 -7.68
CA ARG A 99 -10.06 21.42 -9.05
C ARG A 99 -9.92 19.95 -9.39
N CYS A 100 -11.02 19.30 -9.76
CA CYS A 100 -10.98 17.97 -10.33
C CYS A 100 -10.28 18.03 -11.70
N VAL A 101 -9.22 17.23 -11.88
CA VAL A 101 -8.47 17.14 -13.14
C VAL A 101 -8.77 15.87 -13.92
N GLY A 102 -9.50 14.93 -13.34
CA GLY A 102 -10.00 13.74 -14.02
C GLY A 102 -10.16 12.52 -13.11
N GLN A 103 -10.62 11.44 -13.73
CA GLN A 103 -10.82 10.13 -13.10
C GLN A 103 -9.76 9.13 -13.59
N LEU A 104 -9.25 8.29 -12.69
CA LEU A 104 -8.41 7.14 -13.02
C LEU A 104 -9.27 5.94 -13.41
N ASP A 105 -8.68 4.92 -14.05
CA ASP A 105 -9.39 3.70 -14.43
C ASP A 105 -10.16 3.07 -13.26
N ASP A 106 -11.42 2.71 -13.52
CA ASP A 106 -12.25 1.95 -12.59
C ASP A 106 -11.67 0.57 -12.28
N ARG A 107 -11.92 0.10 -11.05
CA ARG A 107 -11.45 -1.19 -10.58
C ARG A 107 -12.58 -1.98 -9.94
N GLU A 108 -12.92 -3.10 -10.56
CA GLU A 108 -13.80 -4.07 -9.95
C GLU A 108 -13.12 -4.76 -8.76
N LEU A 109 -13.72 -4.62 -7.59
CA LEU A 109 -13.32 -5.31 -6.38
C LEU A 109 -14.19 -6.55 -6.21
N TRP A 110 -13.53 -7.69 -6.04
CA TRP A 110 -14.17 -8.98 -5.82
C TRP A 110 -13.78 -9.52 -4.46
N THR A 111 -14.60 -10.41 -3.89
CA THR A 111 -14.21 -11.17 -2.68
C THR A 111 -12.90 -11.92 -2.89
N SER A 112 -12.20 -12.30 -1.81
CA SER A 112 -10.89 -12.99 -1.88
C SER A 112 -10.91 -14.33 -2.65
N PHE A 113 -12.06 -14.81 -3.09
CA PHE A 113 -12.22 -15.97 -3.96
C PHE A 113 -12.95 -15.69 -5.27
N GLY A 114 -13.15 -14.41 -5.63
CA GLY A 114 -13.78 -13.96 -6.88
C GLY A 114 -15.22 -14.39 -7.11
N ARG A 115 -15.84 -15.09 -6.16
CA ARG A 115 -17.20 -15.63 -6.30
C ARG A 115 -18.28 -14.56 -6.29
N VAL A 116 -17.97 -13.40 -5.72
CA VAL A 116 -18.92 -12.33 -5.46
C VAL A 116 -18.24 -11.01 -5.75
N PHE A 117 -18.83 -10.25 -6.67
CA PHE A 117 -18.53 -8.86 -6.93
C PHE A 117 -18.85 -8.03 -5.68
N LEU A 118 -17.93 -7.21 -5.22
CA LEU A 118 -18.10 -6.37 -4.03
C LEU A 118 -18.55 -4.97 -4.39
N MET A 119 -17.77 -4.29 -5.24
CA MET A 119 -17.98 -2.88 -5.62
C MET A 119 -17.04 -2.52 -6.78
N VAL A 120 -17.31 -1.41 -7.47
CA VAL A 120 -16.31 -0.72 -8.30
C VAL A 120 -15.63 0.34 -7.42
N LEU A 121 -14.33 0.50 -7.58
CA LEU A 121 -13.55 1.60 -7.01
C LEU A 121 -13.20 2.57 -8.14
N SER A 122 -13.66 3.82 -8.01
CA SER A 122 -13.54 4.89 -8.99
C SER A 122 -12.73 6.05 -8.41
N PRO A 123 -11.44 6.19 -8.75
CA PRO A 123 -10.58 7.21 -8.15
C PRO A 123 -10.61 8.52 -8.92
N PHE A 124 -10.74 9.65 -8.23
CA PHE A 124 -10.70 10.99 -8.80
C PHE A 124 -9.44 11.73 -8.34
N VAL A 125 -8.91 12.58 -9.23
CA VAL A 125 -7.71 13.37 -8.97
C VAL A 125 -8.11 14.83 -8.84
N TYR A 126 -7.75 15.45 -7.72
CA TYR A 126 -7.96 16.87 -7.45
C TYR A 126 -6.62 17.56 -7.26
N ILE A 127 -6.51 18.79 -7.76
CA ILE A 127 -5.40 19.70 -7.49
C ILE A 127 -5.86 20.78 -6.53
N GLN A 128 -5.07 21.06 -5.49
CA GLN A 128 -5.25 22.22 -4.64
C GLN A 128 -4.77 23.48 -5.38
N MET A 129 -5.68 24.42 -5.58
CA MET A 129 -5.45 25.66 -6.32
C MET A 129 -4.92 26.78 -5.41
N SER A 130 -4.91 26.58 -4.09
CA SER A 130 -4.38 27.52 -3.10
C SER A 130 -2.97 27.15 -2.61
N PRO A 131 -2.14 28.14 -2.21
CA PRO A 131 -0.82 27.88 -1.62
C PRO A 131 -0.89 27.30 -0.21
N VAL A 132 -2.06 27.37 0.45
CA VAL A 132 -2.27 26.91 1.82
C VAL A 132 -3.42 25.92 1.83
N THR A 133 -3.19 24.76 2.47
CA THR A 133 -4.23 23.75 2.69
C THR A 133 -5.21 24.24 3.76
N PRO A 134 -6.53 24.16 3.53
CA PRO A 134 -7.52 24.48 4.56
C PRO A 134 -7.36 23.61 5.82
N PRO A 135 -7.80 24.08 6.99
CA PRO A 135 -7.68 23.31 8.23
C PRO A 135 -8.36 21.94 8.13
N LEU A 136 -7.58 20.88 8.35
CA LEU A 136 -8.06 19.50 8.36
C LEU A 136 -8.90 19.21 9.60
N ARG A 137 -10.01 18.49 9.42
CA ARG A 137 -10.94 18.05 10.49
C ARG A 137 -11.20 16.55 10.41
N PRO A 138 -10.21 15.71 10.73
CA PRO A 138 -10.33 14.27 10.61
C PRO A 138 -11.28 13.63 11.61
N GLN A 139 -12.07 12.67 11.14
CA GLN A 139 -13.04 11.94 11.95
C GLN A 139 -12.35 10.83 12.75
N PRO A 140 -12.44 10.85 14.09
CA PRO A 140 -11.64 9.94 14.90
C PRO A 140 -11.93 8.46 14.73
N ASP A 141 -13.16 8.15 14.34
CA ASP A 141 -13.54 6.77 14.14
C ASP A 141 -12.97 6.21 12.84
N GLU A 142 -12.59 7.04 11.86
CA GLU A 142 -12.26 6.61 10.49
C GLU A 142 -10.80 6.87 10.11
N VAL A 143 -10.25 7.99 10.56
CA VAL A 143 -8.90 8.45 10.21
C VAL A 143 -8.05 8.55 11.47
N ALA A 144 -6.95 7.82 11.54
CA ALA A 144 -5.97 7.90 12.63
C ALA A 144 -5.03 9.10 12.48
N SER A 145 -4.58 9.36 11.24
CA SER A 145 -3.65 10.44 10.91
C SER A 145 -3.72 10.80 9.43
N VAL A 146 -3.32 12.02 9.08
CA VAL A 146 -3.31 12.57 7.71
C VAL A 146 -1.90 13.02 7.34
N HIS A 147 -1.46 12.72 6.12
CA HIS A 147 -0.07 12.92 5.68
C HIS A 147 0.01 13.43 4.25
N TRP A 148 0.63 14.60 4.04
CA TRP A 148 1.15 14.98 2.73
C TRP A 148 2.48 14.24 2.49
N GLN A 149 2.61 13.63 1.32
CA GLN A 149 3.81 12.89 0.93
C GLN A 149 4.31 13.39 -0.42
N PRO A 150 5.59 13.78 -0.53
CA PRO A 150 6.11 14.32 -1.77
C PRO A 150 6.11 13.26 -2.86
N LEU A 151 5.65 13.65 -4.05
CA LEU A 151 5.55 12.77 -5.20
C LEU A 151 6.92 12.20 -5.61
N SER A 152 8.00 12.92 -5.28
CA SER A 152 9.39 12.50 -5.48
C SER A 152 9.72 11.13 -4.86
N LEU A 153 9.07 10.76 -3.74
CA LEU A 153 9.25 9.47 -3.06
C LEU A 153 8.93 8.27 -3.96
N PHE A 154 8.03 8.48 -4.92
CA PHE A 154 7.59 7.45 -5.86
C PHE A 154 8.31 7.56 -7.21
N LEU A 155 9.18 8.56 -7.40
CA LEU A 155 9.93 8.77 -8.62
C LEU A 155 11.35 8.23 -8.46
N ASP A 156 11.59 7.04 -9.04
CA ASP A 156 12.80 6.18 -8.98
C ASP A 156 14.18 6.88 -9.20
N ARG A 157 14.21 8.17 -9.57
CA ARG A 157 15.42 8.97 -9.82
C ARG A 157 15.67 10.13 -8.85
N LEU A 158 14.64 10.65 -8.19
CA LEU A 158 14.80 11.72 -7.19
C LEU A 158 15.11 11.08 -5.84
N GLU A 159 14.30 10.09 -5.47
CA GLU A 159 14.50 9.27 -4.27
C GLU A 159 14.29 7.81 -4.65
N LYS A 160 15.12 6.90 -4.13
CA LYS A 160 14.89 5.47 -4.37
C LYS A 160 13.77 5.03 -3.43
N PRO A 161 12.60 4.60 -3.94
CA PRO A 161 11.51 4.16 -3.08
C PRO A 161 12.00 3.01 -2.21
N GLN A 162 11.75 3.10 -0.90
CA GLN A 162 12.15 2.06 0.04
C GLN A 162 11.14 0.93 0.00
N TRP A 163 11.45 -0.10 -0.80
CA TRP A 163 10.61 -1.27 -0.94
C TRP A 163 10.79 -2.21 0.24
N THR A 164 9.75 -2.39 1.05
CA THR A 164 9.77 -3.34 2.17
C THR A 164 8.65 -4.38 2.07
N PRO A 165 8.82 -5.55 2.69
CA PRO A 165 7.77 -6.54 2.73
C PRO A 165 6.66 -6.12 3.70
N MET A 166 5.42 -6.09 3.20
CA MET A 166 4.20 -6.03 4.01
C MET A 166 3.71 -7.44 4.28
N VAL A 167 3.88 -7.91 5.52
CA VAL A 167 3.53 -9.27 5.92
C VAL A 167 2.03 -9.37 6.20
N ILE A 168 1.34 -10.22 5.43
CA ILE A 168 -0.07 -10.53 5.64
C ILE A 168 -0.19 -11.96 6.17
N ASN A 169 -0.87 -12.10 7.30
CA ASN A 169 -1.18 -13.42 7.86
C ASN A 169 -2.31 -14.08 7.07
N LEU A 170 -1.93 -14.87 6.08
CA LEU A 170 -2.85 -15.54 5.15
C LEU A 170 -3.84 -16.50 5.85
N SER A 171 -3.45 -17.09 6.99
CA SER A 171 -4.28 -17.98 7.80
C SER A 171 -5.57 -17.32 8.30
N SER A 172 -5.56 -16.00 8.49
CA SER A 172 -6.74 -15.25 8.94
C SER A 172 -7.82 -15.11 7.88
N LYS A 173 -7.43 -15.02 6.60
CA LYS A 173 -8.31 -14.74 5.45
C LYS A 173 -8.79 -16.01 4.74
N LEU A 174 -8.04 -17.10 4.79
CA LEU A 174 -8.33 -18.29 4.00
C LEU A 174 -9.13 -19.38 4.74
N THR A 175 -9.26 -19.35 6.08
CA THR A 175 -9.76 -20.52 6.83
C THR A 175 -10.59 -20.27 8.11
N PRO A 176 -11.44 -21.24 8.51
CA PRO A 176 -12.15 -21.23 9.80
C PRO A 176 -11.21 -21.18 10.99
N ARG A 177 -11.68 -20.60 12.10
CA ARG A 177 -10.88 -20.27 13.31
C ARG A 177 -10.03 -21.43 13.85
N LEU A 178 -10.53 -22.67 13.80
CA LEU A 178 -9.89 -23.86 14.38
C LEU A 178 -8.64 -24.33 13.62
N ALA A 179 -8.51 -24.06 12.32
CA ALA A 179 -7.39 -24.55 11.51
C ALA A 179 -6.19 -23.57 11.45
N ARG A 180 -6.33 -22.35 11.98
CA ARG A 180 -5.37 -21.25 11.75
C ARG A 180 -3.97 -21.55 12.27
N THR A 181 -3.83 -22.21 13.42
CA THR A 181 -2.56 -22.52 14.07
C THR A 181 -1.79 -23.60 13.31
N PHE A 182 -2.46 -24.70 12.96
CA PHE A 182 -1.88 -25.79 12.17
C PHE A 182 -1.42 -25.29 10.79
N LEU A 183 -2.26 -24.47 10.14
CA LEU A 183 -1.97 -23.92 8.82
C LEU A 183 -0.89 -22.83 8.86
N ARG A 184 -0.74 -22.08 9.97
CA ARG A 184 0.39 -21.15 10.14
C ARG A 184 1.73 -21.88 10.16
N SER A 185 1.80 -23.03 10.85
CA SER A 185 2.99 -23.89 10.84
C SER A 185 3.24 -24.49 9.46
N LEU A 186 2.18 -24.82 8.72
CA LEU A 186 2.31 -25.43 7.41
C LEU A 186 2.63 -24.45 6.28
N PHE A 187 2.30 -23.16 6.38
CA PHE A 187 2.34 -22.25 5.22
C PHE A 187 3.20 -21.01 5.41
N GLY A 188 3.66 -20.76 6.64
CA GLY A 188 4.44 -19.59 6.98
C GLY A 188 3.70 -18.27 6.73
N THR A 189 4.45 -17.20 6.58
CA THR A 189 3.96 -15.86 6.25
C THR A 189 4.03 -15.57 4.76
N MET A 190 3.07 -14.77 4.28
CA MET A 190 3.06 -14.21 2.92
C MET A 190 3.39 -12.72 3.03
N SER A 191 4.28 -12.22 2.20
CA SER A 191 4.59 -10.79 2.13
C SER A 191 4.31 -10.22 0.75
N LEU A 192 3.58 -9.11 0.71
CA LEU A 192 3.45 -8.24 -0.46
C LEU A 192 4.52 -7.17 -0.44
N HIS A 193 4.75 -6.49 -1.56
CA HIS A 193 5.63 -5.34 -1.59
C HIS A 193 4.87 -4.09 -1.14
N SER A 194 5.53 -3.27 -0.34
CA SER A 194 5.08 -1.92 0.04
C SER A 194 6.18 -0.92 -0.23
N ILE A 195 5.80 0.34 -0.44
CA ILE A 195 6.71 1.49 -0.39
C ILE A 195 6.60 2.08 1.01
N GLU A 196 7.74 2.26 1.68
CA GLU A 196 7.79 2.99 2.94
C GLU A 196 7.80 4.49 2.68
N MET A 197 6.98 5.19 3.45
CA MET A 197 6.87 6.65 3.43
C MET A 197 7.19 7.18 4.83
N PRO A 198 7.86 8.34 4.92
CA PRO A 198 8.15 8.95 6.21
C PRO A 198 6.86 9.25 6.96
N TYR A 199 6.84 8.96 8.26
CA TYR A 199 5.73 9.33 9.14
C TYR A 199 5.87 10.82 9.50
N ARG A 200 5.16 11.67 8.75
CA ARG A 200 5.11 13.14 8.95
C ARG A 200 3.65 13.58 8.89
N PRO A 201 2.89 13.31 9.96
CA PRO A 201 1.49 13.68 9.98
C PRO A 201 1.37 15.20 10.09
N GLU A 202 0.50 15.77 9.27
CA GLU A 202 -0.11 17.06 9.58
C GLU A 202 -1.01 16.94 10.81
N PHE A 203 -1.47 15.72 11.12
CA PHE A 203 -2.44 15.49 12.17
C PHE A 203 -2.34 14.11 12.81
N ILE A 204 -2.49 14.01 14.14
CA ILE A 204 -2.62 12.75 14.90
C ILE A 204 -3.77 12.80 15.91
N LEU A 205 -4.47 11.67 16.07
CA LEU A 205 -5.36 11.42 17.22
C LEU A 205 -4.66 10.71 18.35
N ARG A 206 -4.74 11.29 19.55
CA ARG A 206 -4.28 10.64 20.79
C ARG A 206 -5.49 10.29 21.67
N LEU A 207 -5.59 9.02 22.04
CA LEU A 207 -6.55 8.59 23.06
C LEU A 207 -5.96 8.89 24.45
N GLN A 208 -6.46 9.91 25.14
CA GLN A 208 -6.15 10.14 26.54
C GLN A 208 -7.18 9.42 27.43
N ASN A 209 -6.70 8.46 28.21
CA ASN A 209 -7.47 7.95 29.34
C ASN A 209 -7.32 8.92 30.51
N GLN A 210 -8.31 9.78 30.74
CA GLN A 210 -8.38 10.52 31.99
C GLN A 210 -9.02 9.63 33.06
N GLN A 211 -8.20 9.12 33.98
CA GLN A 211 -8.71 8.54 35.23
C GLN A 211 -9.09 9.68 36.17
N THR A 212 -10.39 9.98 36.26
CA THR A 212 -10.92 10.87 37.30
C THR A 212 -11.30 10.01 38.51
N SER A 213 -10.45 10.03 39.55
CA SER A 213 -10.77 9.45 40.84
C SER A 213 -11.65 10.40 41.65
N LEU A 214 -12.97 10.22 41.58
CA LEU A 214 -13.91 10.87 42.48
C LEU A 214 -13.79 10.23 43.87
N THR A 215 -13.23 10.98 44.82
CA THR A 215 -13.11 10.59 46.23
C THR A 215 -14.41 10.88 46.98
N THR A 216 -15.43 10.05 46.74
CA THR A 216 -16.59 9.97 47.65
C THR A 216 -17.21 8.59 47.59
N GLY A 217 -16.84 7.74 48.55
CA GLY A 217 -17.72 6.76 49.17
C GLY A 217 -18.52 5.77 48.30
N ALA A 218 -18.09 5.42 47.09
CA ALA A 218 -18.51 4.22 46.36
C ALA A 218 -17.59 4.05 45.15
N VAL A 219 -16.85 2.94 45.09
CA VAL A 219 -15.88 2.68 44.03
C VAL A 219 -16.62 2.32 42.72
N ALA A 220 -16.96 3.35 41.94
CA ALA A 220 -17.30 3.22 40.54
C ALA A 220 -16.23 3.97 39.71
N THR A 221 -15.25 3.24 39.21
CA THR A 221 -14.23 3.78 38.31
C THR A 221 -14.87 4.01 36.93
N VAL A 222 -15.28 5.23 36.64
CA VAL A 222 -15.75 5.62 35.30
C VAL A 222 -14.55 6.08 34.50
N THR A 223 -14.04 5.22 33.62
CA THR A 223 -12.99 5.58 32.67
C THR A 223 -13.60 6.40 31.54
N LYS A 224 -13.40 7.72 31.53
CA LYS A 224 -13.80 8.57 30.40
C LYS A 224 -12.63 8.64 29.42
N THR A 225 -12.75 7.97 28.29
CA THR A 225 -11.78 8.08 27.19
C THR A 225 -12.03 9.40 26.48
N ALA A 226 -11.09 10.34 26.54
CA ALA A 226 -11.14 11.58 25.79
C ALA A 226 -10.25 11.44 24.54
N VAL A 227 -10.79 11.80 23.38
CA VAL A 227 -10.02 11.89 22.13
C VAL A 227 -9.42 13.28 22.06
N LEU A 228 -8.09 13.36 21.98
CA LEU A 228 -7.35 14.60 21.78
C LEU A 228 -6.88 14.66 20.31
N ILE A 229 -7.17 15.79 19.68
CA ILE A 229 -6.88 16.12 18.28
C ILE A 229 -5.63 17.02 18.29
N ASP A 230 -4.52 16.54 17.72
CA ASP A 230 -3.23 17.25 17.65
C ASP A 230 -2.94 17.67 16.20
N HIS A 231 -3.02 18.97 15.94
CA HIS A 231 -2.96 19.59 14.60
C HIS A 231 -1.54 19.89 14.11
N GLU A 232 -0.53 19.77 14.98
CA GLU A 232 0.89 19.90 14.61
C GLU A 232 1.71 18.96 15.50
N PRO A 233 1.52 17.63 15.35
CA PRO A 233 2.19 16.67 16.20
C PRO A 233 3.71 16.78 16.03
N GLU A 234 4.43 16.91 17.15
CA GLU A 234 5.89 16.90 17.14
C GLU A 234 6.39 15.61 16.47
N TRP A 235 7.31 15.75 15.52
CA TRP A 235 7.86 14.62 14.76
C TRP A 235 8.48 13.60 15.72
N ASP A 236 7.91 12.40 15.76
CA ASP A 236 8.42 11.29 16.56
C ASP A 236 9.33 10.39 15.70
N PRO A 237 10.65 10.39 15.93
CA PRO A 237 11.59 9.54 15.19
C PRO A 237 11.40 8.04 15.44
N GLU A 238 10.69 7.64 16.51
CA GLU A 238 10.41 6.23 16.83
C GLU A 238 9.10 5.72 16.22
N HIS A 239 8.29 6.59 15.59
CA HIS A 239 7.08 6.16 14.91
C HIS A 239 7.39 5.26 13.70
N ARG A 240 6.61 4.20 13.56
CA ARG A 240 6.75 3.26 12.44
C ARG A 240 6.52 4.00 11.11
N PRO A 241 7.31 3.70 10.06
CA PRO A 241 7.07 4.27 8.74
C PRO A 241 5.71 3.82 8.20
N LEU A 242 5.06 4.69 7.44
CA LEU A 242 3.85 4.36 6.72
C LEU A 242 4.17 3.38 5.59
N LYS A 243 3.26 2.42 5.35
CA LYS A 243 3.42 1.45 4.28
C LYS A 243 2.32 1.61 3.25
N LEU A 244 2.68 2.07 2.07
CA LEU A 244 1.80 2.12 0.91
C LEU A 244 1.84 0.79 0.16
N TRP A 245 0.71 0.12 0.04
CA TRP A 245 0.60 -1.18 -0.65
C TRP A 245 -0.81 -1.43 -1.16
N GLY A 246 -0.99 -2.54 -1.89
CA GLY A 246 -2.31 -2.99 -2.34
C GLY A 246 -2.94 -2.04 -3.36
N LEU A 247 -4.25 -1.79 -3.20
CA LEU A 247 -5.03 -0.96 -4.14
C LEU A 247 -4.55 0.49 -4.17
N THR A 248 -4.19 1.07 -3.03
CA THR A 248 -3.67 2.44 -2.95
C THR A 248 -2.37 2.59 -3.73
N LEU A 249 -1.44 1.63 -3.58
CA LEU A 249 -0.20 1.61 -4.37
C LEU A 249 -0.49 1.45 -5.87
N GLN A 250 -1.52 0.69 -6.24
CA GLN A 250 -1.93 0.53 -7.63
C GLN A 250 -2.51 1.82 -8.22
N MET A 251 -3.37 2.52 -7.48
CA MET A 251 -3.88 3.82 -7.91
C MET A 251 -2.74 4.83 -8.09
N MET A 252 -1.78 4.83 -7.17
CA MET A 252 -0.57 5.64 -7.29
C MET A 252 0.26 5.30 -8.53
N ALA A 253 0.42 4.01 -8.84
CA ALA A 253 1.10 3.59 -10.06
C ALA A 253 0.38 4.11 -11.32
N ASP A 254 -0.95 3.94 -11.38
CA ASP A 254 -1.73 4.34 -12.54
C ASP A 254 -1.74 5.88 -12.71
N LEU A 255 -1.80 6.64 -11.61
CA LEU A 255 -1.62 8.10 -11.61
C LEU A 255 -0.25 8.50 -12.17
N LEU A 256 0.82 7.85 -11.70
CA LEU A 256 2.19 8.11 -12.16
C LEU A 256 2.43 7.66 -13.60
N GLU A 257 1.59 6.78 -14.13
CA GLU A 257 1.66 6.28 -15.50
C GLU A 257 0.78 7.05 -16.49
N LEU A 258 -0.22 7.82 -16.03
CA LEU A 258 -0.86 8.84 -16.87
C LEU A 258 0.17 9.81 -17.47
N LYS A 259 1.34 9.92 -16.83
CA LYS A 259 2.54 10.61 -17.33
C LYS A 259 3.09 10.05 -18.67
N ASP A 260 2.65 8.88 -19.13
CA ASP A 260 2.95 8.34 -20.46
C ASP A 260 1.94 8.79 -21.55
N GLY A 261 1.08 9.78 -21.25
CA GLY A 261 0.25 10.48 -22.23
C GLY A 261 1.05 11.33 -23.25
N PRO A 262 0.39 11.90 -24.28
CA PRO A 262 1.03 12.56 -25.43
C PRO A 262 1.92 13.78 -25.11
N ILE A 263 2.01 14.19 -23.83
CA ILE A 263 2.85 15.29 -23.32
C ILE A 263 4.33 14.87 -23.13
N GLN A 264 4.70 13.62 -23.47
CA GLN A 264 6.07 13.11 -23.34
C GLN A 264 7.14 13.69 -24.30
N LEU A 265 6.84 14.73 -25.07
CA LEU A 265 7.83 15.34 -25.97
C LEU A 265 8.91 16.16 -25.25
N ASP A 266 8.73 16.54 -23.98
CA ASP A 266 9.69 17.41 -23.26
C ASP A 266 10.44 16.77 -22.08
N ILE A 267 10.04 15.58 -21.62
CA ILE A 267 10.78 14.88 -20.57
C ILE A 267 11.86 14.00 -21.22
N ARG A 268 13.14 14.37 -21.04
CA ARG A 268 14.27 13.57 -21.55
C ARG A 268 14.10 12.09 -21.13
N PRO A 269 14.28 11.10 -22.05
CA PRO A 269 14.10 9.66 -21.77
C PRO A 269 14.94 9.09 -20.60
N LYS A 270 15.93 9.87 -20.15
CA LYS A 270 16.79 9.57 -19.01
C LYS A 270 16.26 10.12 -17.67
N VAL A 271 14.95 10.37 -17.51
CA VAL A 271 14.37 10.85 -16.22
C VAL A 271 13.31 9.90 -15.64
N TRP A 272 12.64 9.09 -16.44
CA TRP A 272 11.62 8.13 -16.00
C TRP A 272 11.68 6.86 -16.85
N ASP A 273 11.48 5.68 -16.25
CA ASP A 273 11.33 4.40 -16.96
C ASP A 273 10.06 3.73 -16.41
N SER A 274 8.91 4.10 -16.96
CA SER A 274 7.60 3.55 -16.59
C SER A 274 7.61 2.04 -16.69
N LYS A 275 8.32 1.46 -17.66
CA LYS A 275 8.47 0.00 -17.80
C LYS A 275 9.27 -0.62 -16.66
N ARG A 276 10.20 0.08 -16.03
CA ARG A 276 10.93 -0.40 -14.84
C ARG A 276 10.09 -0.32 -13.58
N MET A 277 9.39 0.80 -13.37
CA MET A 277 8.47 0.95 -12.24
C MET A 277 7.32 -0.05 -12.35
N ARG A 278 6.69 -0.17 -13.52
CA ARG A 278 5.68 -1.18 -13.83
C ARG A 278 6.22 -2.59 -13.64
N ARG A 279 7.43 -2.92 -14.10
CA ARG A 279 8.05 -4.23 -13.80
C ARG A 279 8.27 -4.46 -12.30
N ARG A 280 8.57 -3.43 -11.52
CA ARG A 280 8.75 -3.52 -10.06
C ARG A 280 7.42 -3.66 -9.33
N LEU A 281 6.39 -2.96 -9.79
CA LEU A 281 5.01 -3.12 -9.32
C LEU A 281 4.49 -4.51 -9.70
N ASP A 282 4.61 -4.93 -10.96
CA ASP A 282 4.28 -6.26 -11.50
C ASP A 282 5.02 -7.40 -10.78
N ALA A 283 6.34 -7.25 -10.56
CA ALA A 283 7.12 -8.18 -9.73
C ALA A 283 6.77 -8.08 -8.24
N GLY A 284 6.25 -6.93 -7.83
CA GLY A 284 5.82 -6.57 -6.49
C GLY A 284 4.47 -7.15 -6.09
N TYR A 285 3.57 -7.31 -7.07
CA TYR A 285 2.26 -7.95 -6.93
C TYR A 285 2.37 -9.43 -6.61
N LEU A 286 3.45 -10.09 -7.01
CA LEU A 286 3.66 -11.50 -6.70
C LEU A 286 4.10 -11.64 -5.23
N PRO A 287 3.22 -12.19 -4.37
CA PRO A 287 3.54 -12.38 -2.97
C PRO A 287 4.73 -13.32 -2.83
N ARG A 288 5.61 -12.99 -1.88
CA ARG A 288 6.66 -13.90 -1.44
C ARG A 288 6.14 -14.73 -0.29
N PHE A 289 6.57 -15.98 -0.24
CA PHE A 289 6.25 -16.90 0.84
C PHE A 289 7.54 -17.21 1.59
N SER A 290 7.46 -17.20 2.91
CA SER A 290 8.60 -17.57 3.78
C SER A 290 9.05 -19.03 3.57
N GLN A 291 8.14 -19.90 3.13
CA GLN A 291 8.45 -21.30 2.84
C GLN A 291 8.82 -21.50 1.37
N LEU A 292 9.96 -22.14 1.14
CA LEU A 292 10.55 -22.31 -0.19
C LEU A 292 9.69 -23.18 -1.11
N ASP A 293 9.10 -24.24 -0.59
CA ASP A 293 8.22 -25.15 -1.34
C ASP A 293 6.92 -24.45 -1.78
N MET A 294 6.30 -23.67 -0.90
CA MET A 294 5.17 -22.82 -1.23
C MET A 294 5.53 -21.81 -2.32
N HIS A 295 6.65 -21.11 -2.14
CA HIS A 295 7.11 -20.12 -3.11
C HIS A 295 7.36 -20.75 -4.48
N PHE A 296 8.01 -21.92 -4.51
CA PHE A 296 8.28 -22.68 -5.72
C PHE A 296 6.99 -23.06 -6.45
N TRP A 297 6.03 -23.70 -5.77
CA TRP A 297 4.81 -24.18 -6.41
C TRP A 297 3.93 -23.04 -6.94
N VAL A 298 3.81 -21.93 -6.20
CA VAL A 298 3.07 -20.75 -6.67
C VAL A 298 3.72 -20.18 -7.93
N ARG A 299 5.05 -20.04 -7.97
CA ARG A 299 5.79 -19.57 -9.14
C ARG A 299 5.66 -20.52 -10.33
N ALA A 300 5.73 -21.82 -10.09
CA ALA A 300 5.59 -22.84 -11.13
C ALA A 300 4.20 -22.80 -11.77
N LEU A 301 3.14 -22.74 -10.94
CA LEU A 301 1.76 -22.67 -11.42
C LEU A 301 1.46 -21.37 -12.16
N LEU A 302 1.97 -20.22 -11.68
CA LEU A 302 1.86 -18.95 -12.39
C LEU A 302 2.53 -19.01 -13.76
N LYS A 303 3.74 -19.57 -13.84
CA LYS A 303 4.45 -19.72 -15.11
C LYS A 303 3.69 -20.65 -16.06
N PHE A 304 3.17 -21.76 -15.56
CA PHE A 304 2.39 -22.73 -16.34
C PHE A 304 1.09 -22.14 -16.87
N HIS A 305 0.32 -21.42 -16.04
CA HIS A 305 -0.90 -20.76 -16.48
C HIS A 305 -0.64 -19.58 -17.41
N SER A 306 0.44 -18.81 -17.20
CA SER A 306 0.84 -17.76 -18.13
C SER A 306 1.22 -18.30 -19.51
N TRP A 307 1.73 -19.54 -19.57
CA TRP A 307 2.07 -20.24 -20.81
C TRP A 307 0.84 -20.79 -21.54
N GLN A 308 -0.20 -21.19 -20.81
CA GLN A 308 -1.48 -21.61 -21.38
C GLN A 308 -2.38 -20.44 -21.80
N GLY A 309 -2.15 -19.24 -21.26
CA GLY A 309 -2.92 -18.02 -21.52
C GLY A 309 -2.50 -17.23 -22.77
N THR A 310 -2.32 -17.88 -23.92
CA THR A 310 -2.33 -17.19 -25.24
C THR A 310 -3.77 -16.99 -25.74
N GLU A 311 -4.67 -16.56 -24.87
CA GLU A 311 -5.93 -15.95 -25.31
C GLU A 311 -5.73 -14.45 -25.49
N LYS A 312 -6.32 -13.93 -26.57
CA LYS A 312 -6.18 -12.57 -27.11
C LYS A 312 -5.84 -11.53 -26.04
N LYS A 313 -4.65 -10.92 -26.18
CA LYS A 313 -4.33 -9.62 -25.59
C LYS A 313 -5.42 -8.63 -25.97
N SER A 314 -6.45 -8.50 -25.15
CA SER A 314 -7.11 -7.21 -25.01
C SER A 314 -6.05 -6.27 -24.49
N MET A 315 -5.69 -5.33 -25.36
CA MET A 315 -4.66 -4.35 -25.17
C MET A 315 -5.13 -3.40 -24.06
N ASN A 316 -4.90 -3.75 -22.79
CA ASN A 316 -4.74 -2.78 -21.68
C ASN A 316 -4.38 -3.31 -20.29
N SER A 317 -4.02 -4.60 -20.11
CA SER A 317 -3.47 -4.96 -18.79
C SER A 317 -2.67 -6.26 -18.79
N ASN A 318 -1.38 -6.16 -18.50
CA ASN A 318 -0.58 -7.26 -17.95
C ASN A 318 -0.91 -7.49 -16.46
N ARG A 319 -2.11 -7.13 -15.99
CA ARG A 319 -2.53 -7.41 -14.62
C ARG A 319 -2.51 -8.94 -14.47
N VAL A 320 -2.04 -9.41 -13.32
CA VAL A 320 -2.39 -10.74 -12.83
C VAL A 320 -3.91 -10.78 -12.87
N GLY A 321 -4.49 -11.41 -13.90
CA GLY A 321 -5.92 -11.30 -14.17
C GLY A 321 -6.67 -11.73 -12.93
N SER A 322 -7.42 -10.82 -12.30
CA SER A 322 -8.09 -10.96 -11.01
C SER A 322 -7.27 -11.62 -9.88
N TRP A 323 -7.22 -10.98 -8.71
CA TRP A 323 -6.70 -11.63 -7.48
C TRP A 323 -7.29 -13.02 -7.25
N GLU A 324 -8.48 -13.30 -7.77
CA GLU A 324 -9.09 -14.63 -7.82
C GLU A 324 -8.22 -15.71 -8.47
N ASN A 325 -7.66 -15.46 -9.66
CA ASN A 325 -6.81 -16.46 -10.33
C ASN A 325 -5.58 -16.71 -9.49
N TYR A 326 -4.99 -15.65 -8.93
CA TYR A 326 -3.87 -15.77 -8.02
C TYR A 326 -4.22 -16.62 -6.79
N TYR A 327 -5.32 -16.35 -6.09
CA TYR A 327 -5.75 -17.15 -4.94
C TYR A 327 -6.09 -18.60 -5.31
N ARG A 328 -6.63 -18.85 -6.51
CA ARG A 328 -6.83 -20.22 -7.04
C ARG A 328 -5.51 -20.95 -7.21
N LEU A 329 -4.50 -20.30 -7.79
CA LEU A 329 -3.16 -20.89 -7.96
C LEU A 329 -2.49 -21.14 -6.61
N VAL A 330 -2.63 -20.22 -5.66
CA VAL A 330 -2.15 -20.42 -4.29
C VAL A 330 -2.86 -21.61 -3.63
N LYS A 331 -4.17 -21.81 -3.87
CA LYS A 331 -4.88 -23.01 -3.40
C LYS A 331 -4.36 -24.29 -3.99
N GLN A 332 -4.10 -24.31 -5.28
CA GLN A 332 -3.50 -25.49 -5.94
C GLN A 332 -2.09 -25.75 -5.38
N ALA A 333 -1.29 -24.71 -5.20
CA ALA A 333 0.02 -24.82 -4.55
C ALA A 333 -0.10 -25.40 -3.13
N PHE A 334 -1.13 -25.06 -2.35
CA PHE A 334 -1.37 -25.69 -1.04
C PHE A 334 -1.52 -27.20 -1.17
N VAL A 335 -2.31 -27.68 -2.13
CA VAL A 335 -2.52 -29.12 -2.33
C VAL A 335 -1.19 -29.81 -2.67
N PHE A 336 -0.40 -29.24 -3.58
CA PHE A 336 0.90 -29.79 -3.94
C PHE A 336 1.90 -29.81 -2.77
N VAL A 337 1.94 -28.76 -1.96
CA VAL A 337 2.80 -28.69 -0.77
C VAL A 337 2.40 -29.74 0.26
N ILE A 338 1.10 -29.89 0.54
CA ILE A 338 0.60 -30.88 1.51
C ILE A 338 0.93 -32.29 1.05
N LEU A 339 0.63 -32.62 -0.22
CA LEU A 339 0.90 -33.93 -0.79
C LEU A 339 2.41 -34.24 -0.82
N GLY A 340 3.23 -33.25 -1.23
CA GLY A 340 4.68 -33.39 -1.26
C GLY A 340 5.29 -33.62 0.12
N ARG A 341 4.83 -32.89 1.15
CA ARG A 341 5.28 -33.09 2.53
C ARG A 341 4.82 -34.41 3.11
N ALA A 342 3.60 -34.85 2.83
CA ALA A 342 3.10 -36.15 3.26
C ALA A 342 3.91 -37.29 2.64
N ALA A 343 4.21 -37.21 1.34
CA ALA A 343 5.06 -38.19 0.66
C ALA A 343 6.49 -38.21 1.23
N ALA A 344 7.08 -37.04 1.47
CA ALA A 344 8.40 -36.91 2.10
C ALA A 344 8.42 -37.51 3.51
N LEU A 345 7.36 -37.31 4.30
CA LEU A 345 7.23 -37.91 5.63
C LEU A 345 7.13 -39.43 5.56
N VAL A 346 6.32 -39.98 4.64
CA VAL A 346 6.22 -41.43 4.43
C VAL A 346 7.57 -42.03 4.01
N LEU A 347 8.29 -41.35 3.12
CA LEU A 347 9.61 -41.76 2.66
C LEU A 347 10.65 -41.68 3.79
N LEU A 348 10.63 -40.62 4.59
CA LEU A 348 11.46 -40.47 5.78
C LEU A 348 11.19 -41.58 6.79
N VAL A 349 9.91 -41.87 7.09
CA VAL A 349 9.54 -42.98 7.98
C VAL A 349 10.04 -44.32 7.43
N LYS A 350 9.91 -44.56 6.12
CA LYS A 350 10.44 -45.78 5.49
C LYS A 350 11.97 -45.88 5.59
N LEU A 351 12.69 -44.78 5.34
CA LEU A 351 14.14 -44.72 5.42
C LEU A 351 14.66 -44.85 6.86
N LEU A 352 13.95 -44.30 7.85
CA LEU A 352 14.30 -44.40 9.26
C LEU A 352 13.89 -45.75 9.87
N LYS A 353 12.84 -46.40 9.36
CA LYS A 353 12.35 -47.69 9.90
C LYS A 353 13.42 -48.78 9.83
N ALA A 354 14.17 -48.87 8.74
CA ALA A 354 15.22 -49.89 8.56
C ALA A 354 16.38 -49.76 9.58
N PRO A 355 17.04 -48.58 9.74
CA PRO A 355 18.08 -48.42 10.75
C PRO A 355 17.53 -48.48 12.17
N LEU A 356 16.30 -48.02 12.44
CA LEU A 356 15.71 -48.07 13.78
C LEU A 356 15.38 -49.51 14.21
N LEU A 357 14.86 -50.34 13.29
CA LEU A 357 14.66 -51.77 13.54
C LEU A 357 15.99 -52.49 13.74
N GLY A 358 17.01 -52.20 12.93
CA GLY A 358 18.35 -52.78 13.12
C GLY A 358 18.99 -52.37 14.46
N LEU A 359 18.76 -51.14 14.93
CA LEU A 359 19.25 -50.67 16.23
C LEU A 359 18.50 -51.34 17.39
N LEU A 360 17.19 -51.54 17.26
CA LEU A 360 16.38 -52.28 18.23
C LEU A 360 16.74 -53.77 18.28
N GLU A 361 16.99 -54.42 17.14
CA GLU A 361 17.48 -55.80 17.09
C GLU A 361 18.87 -55.92 17.71
N ASN A 362 19.80 -55.01 17.41
CA ASN A 362 21.12 -55.00 18.02
C ASN A 362 21.08 -54.79 19.55
N LEU A 363 20.18 -53.92 20.03
CA LEU A 363 19.95 -53.74 21.47
C LEU A 363 19.32 -54.98 22.12
N ALA A 364 18.39 -55.64 21.44
CA ALA A 364 17.78 -56.89 21.91
C ALA A 364 18.79 -58.04 21.98
N VAL A 365 19.66 -58.17 20.96
CA VAL A 365 20.75 -59.16 20.94
C VAL A 365 21.80 -58.86 22.01
N ALA A 366 22.17 -57.59 22.22
CA ALA A 366 23.09 -57.20 23.30
C ALA A 366 22.50 -57.51 24.70
N ALA A 367 21.20 -57.29 24.90
CA ALA A 367 20.51 -57.63 26.13
C ALA A 367 20.40 -59.15 26.35
N ALA A 368 20.20 -59.94 25.28
CA ALA A 368 20.17 -61.40 25.35
C ALA A 368 21.56 -62.00 25.66
N ASN A 369 22.60 -61.47 25.02
CA ASN A 369 23.99 -61.93 25.20
C ASN A 369 24.62 -61.46 26.52
N GLY A 370 24.05 -60.45 27.19
CA GLY A 370 24.46 -60.04 28.54
C GLY A 370 24.02 -60.98 29.67
N SER A 371 23.24 -62.04 29.38
CA SER A 371 22.72 -62.97 30.41
C SER A 371 23.51 -64.28 30.58
N THR A 372 24.57 -64.51 29.81
CA THR A 372 25.43 -65.70 29.99
C THR A 372 26.42 -65.48 31.14
N ARG A 373 25.98 -65.81 32.36
CA ARG A 373 26.89 -66.02 33.51
C ARG A 373 27.96 -67.05 33.15
N PRO A 374 29.25 -66.81 33.46
CA PRO A 374 30.27 -67.83 33.24
C PRO A 374 30.03 -69.04 34.13
N PRO A 375 30.40 -70.26 33.70
CA PRO A 375 30.22 -71.47 34.50
C PRO A 375 31.09 -71.37 35.76
N ARG A 376 30.50 -71.68 36.92
CA ARG A 376 31.25 -71.90 38.16
C ARG A 376 32.19 -73.09 37.94
N VAL A 377 33.49 -72.82 37.93
CA VAL A 377 34.52 -73.84 38.05
C VAL A 377 34.42 -74.41 39.47
N ALA A 378 34.31 -75.74 39.55
CA ALA A 378 34.20 -76.51 40.80
C ALA A 378 35.54 -76.62 41.53
#